data_AF-M2AVZ7-F1
#
_entry.id   AF-M2AVZ7-F1
#
_cell.length_a   1.000
_cell.length_b   1.000
_cell.length_c   1.000
_cell.angle_alpha   90.00
_cell.angle_beta   90.00
_cell.angle_gamma   90.00
#
_symmetry.space_group_name_H-M   'P 1'
#
loop_
_entity.id
_entity.type
_entity.pdbx_description
1 polymer ?
#
loop_
_entity_poly.entity_id
_entity_poly.type
_entity_poly.pdbx_seq_one_letter_code
_entity_poly.pdbx_strand_id
1 'polypeptide(L)'
;MYDKQQEPWLIRRDLDFLNHGSFGATPRCVIENQRHWQNRLEEDPIEFLAPERSLLPKLDFVRQTVAREINASPRDIAFVRNATEGVNAVVRSLPLRAGDEILSPIMATTRASTRLPKPRILRVQRS
;
A
#
# COMPACT_ATOMS: atom_id res chain seq x y z
N MET A 1 -2.95 21.69 32.46
CA MET A 1 -3.86 22.15 31.39
C MET A 1 -3.50 21.37 30.15
N TYR A 2 -4.40 20.53 29.64
CA TYR A 2 -4.14 19.82 28.38
C TYR A 2 -4.05 20.84 27.26
N ASP A 3 -2.89 20.94 26.62
CA ASP A 3 -2.71 21.70 25.40
C ASP A 3 -3.69 21.15 24.37
N LYS A 4 -4.61 22.00 23.89
CA LYS A 4 -5.60 21.68 22.85
C LYS A 4 -4.87 21.58 21.51
N GLN A 5 -3.93 20.65 21.40
CA GLN A 5 -3.37 20.25 20.13
C GLN A 5 -4.55 19.85 19.24
N GLN A 6 -4.65 20.50 18.09
CA GLN A 6 -5.79 20.34 17.19
C GLN A 6 -6.01 18.85 16.92
N GLU A 7 -7.27 18.40 17.00
CA GLU A 7 -7.64 17.01 16.70
C GLU A 7 -6.97 16.55 15.40
N PRO A 8 -6.02 15.59 15.46
CA PRO A 8 -5.17 15.25 14.32
C PRO A 8 -5.95 14.50 13.24
N TRP A 9 -7.16 14.04 13.52
CA TRP A 9 -8.02 13.30 12.60
C TRP A 9 -9.29 14.09 12.27
N LEU A 10 -9.84 13.87 11.08
CA LEU A 10 -11.13 14.43 10.65
C LEU A 10 -12.34 13.57 11.06
N ILE A 11 -12.15 12.63 11.99
CA ILE A 11 -13.23 11.74 12.45
C ILE A 11 -14.28 12.58 13.19
N ARG A 12 -15.57 12.28 12.94
CA ARG A 12 -16.66 12.98 13.60
C ARG A 12 -16.58 12.76 15.12
N ARG A 13 -16.79 13.82 15.89
CA ARG A 13 -16.64 13.79 17.36
C ARG A 13 -17.69 12.92 18.07
N ASP A 14 -18.79 12.61 17.40
CA ASP A 14 -19.88 11.74 17.87
C ASP A 14 -19.70 10.27 17.48
N LEU A 15 -18.55 9.90 16.89
CA LEU A 15 -18.27 8.54 16.41
C LEU A 15 -17.12 7.89 17.19
N ASP A 16 -17.42 6.81 17.90
CA ASP A 16 -16.42 5.90 18.47
C ASP A 16 -15.84 5.01 17.36
N PHE A 17 -14.77 5.47 16.71
CA PHE A 17 -14.15 4.77 15.59
C PHE A 17 -13.20 3.65 16.05
N LEU A 18 -13.77 2.46 16.30
CA LEU A 18 -13.05 1.30 16.83
C LEU A 18 -12.42 0.37 15.76
N ASN A 19 -12.57 0.68 14.47
CA ASN A 19 -12.13 -0.18 13.36
C ASN A 19 -11.07 0.49 12.45
N HIS A 20 -10.05 1.10 13.05
CA HIS A 20 -8.96 1.74 12.29
C HIS A 20 -8.19 0.73 11.42
N GLY A 21 -8.14 -0.56 11.79
CA GLY A 21 -7.42 -1.60 11.06
C GLY A 21 -8.00 -1.97 9.69
N SER A 22 -9.23 -1.57 9.36
CA SER A 22 -9.87 -1.91 8.07
C SER A 22 -9.47 -0.94 6.96
N PHE A 23 -9.88 0.31 7.07
CA PHE A 23 -9.66 1.34 6.03
C PHE A 23 -8.70 2.43 6.46
N GLY A 24 -8.33 2.47 7.74
CA GLY A 24 -7.60 3.58 8.32
C GLY A 24 -8.46 4.80 8.62
N ALA A 25 -7.83 5.78 9.25
CA ALA A 25 -8.11 7.19 9.07
C ALA A 25 -6.83 7.83 8.52
N THR A 26 -6.90 9.00 7.87
CA THR A 26 -5.72 9.75 7.41
C THR A 26 -5.55 11.03 8.26
N PRO A 27 -4.36 11.33 8.82
CA PRO A 27 -4.19 12.51 9.65
C PRO A 27 -4.40 13.78 8.82
N ARG A 28 -4.89 14.84 9.46
CA ARG A 28 -5.17 16.13 8.83
C ARG A 28 -3.96 16.67 8.08
N CYS A 29 -2.77 16.64 8.69
CA CYS A 29 -1.53 17.11 8.05
C CYS A 29 -1.18 16.34 6.77
N VAL A 30 -1.51 15.04 6.71
CA VAL A 30 -1.28 14.21 5.51
C VAL A 30 -2.28 14.57 4.42
N ILE A 31 -3.56 14.81 4.78
CA ILE A 31 -4.60 15.26 3.83
C ILE A 31 -4.24 16.62 3.24
N GLU A 32 -3.79 17.56 4.08
CA GLU A 32 -3.36 18.90 3.65
C GLU A 32 -2.18 18.82 2.68
N ASN A 33 -1.16 18.01 3.01
CA ASN A 33 -0.03 17.79 2.13
C ASN A 33 -0.44 17.10 0.81
N GLN A 34 -1.36 16.12 0.86
CA GLN A 34 -1.88 15.47 -0.35
C GLN A 34 -2.56 16.49 -1.27
N ARG A 35 -3.38 17.40 -0.74
CA ARG A 35 -4.02 18.48 -1.52
C ARG A 35 -2.99 19.43 -2.11
N HIS A 36 -1.93 19.76 -1.36
CA HIS A 36 -0.83 20.56 -1.89
C HIS A 36 -0.18 19.89 -3.11
N TRP A 37 0.08 18.58 -3.05
CA TRP A 37 0.63 17.82 -4.18
C TRP A 37 -0.35 17.72 -5.36
N GLN A 38 -1.66 17.61 -5.11
CA GLN A 38 -2.68 17.64 -6.16
C GLN A 38 -2.70 18.98 -6.88
N ASN A 39 -2.67 20.10 -6.15
CA ASN A 39 -2.62 21.43 -6.77
C ASN A 39 -1.39 21.58 -7.67
N ARG A 40 -0.22 21.13 -7.21
CA ARG A 40 1.02 21.16 -8.00
C ARG A 40 0.96 20.32 -9.27
N LEU A 41 0.23 19.20 -9.23
CA LEU A 41 -0.03 18.38 -10.42
C LEU A 41 -0.89 19.15 -11.43
N GLU A 42 -1.94 19.83 -10.97
CA GLU A 42 -2.86 20.59 -11.85
C GLU A 42 -2.24 21.89 -12.37
N GLU A 43 -1.31 22.51 -11.62
CA GLU A 43 -0.59 23.73 -12.03
C GLU A 43 0.31 23.50 -13.26
N ASP A 44 1.03 22.38 -13.32
CA ASP A 44 1.85 21.98 -14.47
C ASP A 44 1.99 20.45 -14.55
N PRO A 45 1.04 19.74 -15.21
CA PRO A 45 1.03 18.28 -15.21
C PRO A 45 2.19 17.69 -16.00
N ILE A 46 2.70 18.39 -17.02
CA ILE A 46 3.84 17.91 -17.81
C ILE A 46 5.09 17.95 -16.95
N GLU A 47 5.36 19.08 -16.29
CA GLU A 47 6.50 19.18 -15.39
C GLU A 47 6.41 18.14 -14.28
N PHE A 48 5.22 17.97 -13.69
CA PHE A 48 5.00 17.09 -12.55
C PHE A 48 5.17 15.60 -12.87
N LEU A 49 4.62 15.14 -14.01
CA LEU A 49 4.54 13.72 -14.37
C LEU A 49 5.65 13.26 -15.31
N ALA A 50 6.33 14.17 -16.02
CA ALA A 50 7.42 13.77 -16.93
C ALA A 50 8.55 13.08 -16.14
N PRO A 51 8.90 11.81 -16.48
CA PRO A 51 9.93 11.04 -15.78
C PRO A 51 11.28 11.75 -15.69
N GLU A 52 11.74 12.30 -16.82
CA GLU A 52 13.06 12.91 -16.99
C GLU A 52 13.17 14.27 -16.29
N ARG A 53 12.04 14.88 -15.95
CA ARG A 53 12.02 16.19 -15.28
C ARG A 53 12.00 16.00 -13.78
N SER A 54 10.85 15.59 -13.25
CA SER A 54 10.61 15.76 -11.83
C SER A 54 9.94 14.56 -11.15
N LEU A 55 9.36 13.61 -11.90
CA LEU A 55 8.69 12.45 -11.33
C LEU A 55 9.69 11.45 -10.71
N LEU A 56 10.73 11.04 -11.43
CA LEU A 56 11.67 10.02 -10.94
C LEU A 56 12.38 10.44 -9.64
N PRO A 57 12.93 11.67 -9.52
CA PRO A 57 13.54 12.12 -8.27
C PRO A 57 12.56 12.13 -7.09
N LYS A 58 11.29 12.48 -7.33
CA LYS A 58 10.24 12.44 -6.30
C LYS A 58 9.97 11.02 -5.82
N LEU A 59 9.86 10.06 -6.75
CA LEU A 59 9.65 8.66 -6.40
C LEU A 59 10.86 8.06 -5.66
N ASP A 60 12.08 8.43 -6.06
CA ASP A 60 13.30 7.96 -5.41
C ASP A 60 13.43 8.47 -3.98
N PHE A 61 13.06 9.73 -3.73
CA PHE A 61 12.97 10.27 -2.38
C PHE A 61 12.00 9.45 -1.50
N VAL A 62 10.83 9.09 -2.03
CA VAL A 62 9.86 8.26 -1.31
C VAL A 62 10.42 6.86 -1.05
N ARG A 63 11.06 6.22 -2.04
CA ARG A 63 11.69 4.90 -1.86
C ARG A 63 12.74 4.91 -0.75
N GLN A 64 13.63 5.91 -0.75
CA GLN A 64 14.67 6.06 0.26
C GLN A 64 14.08 6.25 1.66
N THR A 65 13.03 7.07 1.75
CA THR A 65 12.35 7.32 3.03
C THR A 65 11.73 6.04 3.57
N VAL A 66 10.93 5.32 2.78
CA VAL A 66 10.28 4.07 3.21
C VAL A 66 11.30 2.99 3.54
N ALA A 67 12.33 2.83 2.69
CA ALA A 67 13.38 1.84 2.88
C ALA A 67 14.12 2.01 4.23
N ARG A 68 14.38 3.26 4.64
CA ARG A 68 14.97 3.55 5.95
C ARG A 68 14.06 3.13 7.11
N GLU A 69 12.76 3.40 7.02
CA GLU A 69 11.82 3.06 8.09
C GLU A 69 11.68 1.54 8.28
N ILE A 70 11.79 0.74 7.21
CA ILE A 70 11.67 -0.72 7.26
C ILE A 70 13.01 -1.46 7.20
N ASN A 71 14.13 -0.75 7.26
CA ASN A 71 15.49 -1.29 7.15
C ASN A 71 15.70 -2.18 5.91
N ALA A 72 15.31 -1.69 4.73
CA ALA A 72 15.46 -2.36 3.44
C ALA A 72 16.33 -1.54 2.47
N SER A 73 16.72 -2.14 1.34
CA SER A 73 17.29 -1.39 0.22
C SER A 73 16.21 -0.60 -0.52
N PRO A 74 16.44 0.66 -0.91
CA PRO A 74 15.50 1.41 -1.76
C PRO A 74 15.20 0.71 -3.10
N ARG A 75 16.11 -0.15 -3.58
CA ARG A 75 15.93 -0.94 -4.80
C ARG A 75 14.91 -2.07 -4.65
N ASP A 76 14.61 -2.48 -3.42
CA ASP A 76 13.65 -3.53 -3.10
C ASP A 76 12.23 -2.97 -2.88
N ILE A 77 12.03 -1.65 -3.06
CA ILE A 77 10.75 -0.97 -2.87
C ILE A 77 10.03 -0.78 -4.21
N ALA A 78 8.87 -1.41 -4.35
CA ALA A 78 7.94 -1.21 -5.44
C ALA A 78 6.64 -0.54 -4.95
N PHE A 79 6.10 0.39 -5.74
CA PHE A 79 4.82 1.04 -5.45
C PHE A 79 3.67 0.28 -6.12
N VAL A 80 2.64 -0.06 -5.34
CA VAL A 80 1.40 -0.69 -5.78
C VAL A 80 0.22 0.01 -5.11
N ARG A 81 -1.00 -0.13 -5.64
CA ARG A 81 -2.17 0.60 -5.10
C ARG A 81 -2.65 0.06 -3.76
N ASN A 82 -2.46 -1.23 -3.50
CA ASN A 82 -2.86 -1.89 -2.26
C ASN A 82 -2.20 -3.27 -2.09
N ALA A 83 -2.38 -3.89 -0.92
CA ALA A 83 -1.83 -5.19 -0.59
C ALA A 83 -2.29 -6.33 -1.53
N THR A 84 -3.54 -6.29 -2.01
CA THR A 84 -4.04 -7.32 -2.93
C THR A 84 -3.32 -7.28 -4.27
N GLU A 85 -3.08 -6.07 -4.80
CA GLU A 85 -2.29 -5.89 -6.02
C GLU A 85 -0.85 -6.35 -5.82
N GLY A 86 -0.21 -6.01 -4.68
CA GLY A 86 1.15 -6.45 -4.36
C GLY A 86 1.29 -7.97 -4.36
N VAL A 87 0.40 -8.69 -3.67
CA VAL A 87 0.41 -10.16 -3.65
C VAL A 87 0.22 -10.74 -5.06
N ASN A 88 -0.71 -10.18 -5.85
CA ASN A 88 -0.93 -10.66 -7.22
C ASN A 88 0.27 -10.41 -8.14
N ALA A 89 0.95 -9.28 -7.99
CA ALA A 89 2.15 -8.96 -8.76
C ALA A 89 3.25 -10.02 -8.54
N VAL A 90 3.52 -10.35 -7.27
CA VAL A 90 4.53 -11.37 -6.90
C VAL A 90 4.14 -12.76 -7.40
N VAL A 91 2.90 -13.21 -7.15
CA VAL A 91 2.47 -14.55 -7.57
C VAL A 91 2.53 -14.71 -9.09
N ARG A 92 2.20 -13.66 -9.85
CA ARG A 92 2.24 -13.68 -11.32
C ARG A 92 3.64 -13.62 -11.91
N SER A 93 4.63 -13.10 -11.18
CA SER A 93 6.03 -13.04 -11.64
C SER A 93 6.79 -14.36 -11.43
N LEU A 94 6.26 -15.28 -10.61
CA LEU A 94 6.89 -16.58 -10.38
C LEU A 94 6.67 -17.51 -11.59
N PRO A 95 7.69 -18.25 -12.06
CA PRO A 95 7.61 -19.15 -13.21
C PRO A 95 6.94 -20.49 -12.86
N LEU A 96 5.78 -20.44 -12.22
CA LEU A 96 5.06 -21.63 -11.76
C LEU A 96 4.52 -22.46 -12.93
N ARG A 97 4.71 -23.78 -12.84
CA ARG A 97 4.33 -24.78 -13.82
C ARG A 97 3.24 -25.69 -13.31
N ALA A 98 2.60 -26.42 -14.22
CA ALA A 98 1.68 -27.48 -13.84
C ALA A 98 2.38 -28.49 -12.93
N GLY A 99 1.76 -28.79 -11.78
CA GLY A 99 2.33 -29.65 -10.74
C GLY A 99 2.99 -28.90 -9.59
N ASP A 100 3.29 -27.61 -9.73
CA ASP A 100 3.78 -26.80 -8.61
C ASP A 100 2.68 -26.53 -7.59
N GLU A 101 3.11 -26.38 -6.33
CA GLU A 101 2.23 -26.17 -5.18
C GLU A 101 2.62 -24.89 -4.41
N ILE A 102 1.63 -24.07 -4.05
CA ILE A 102 1.80 -22.93 -3.16
C ILE A 102 1.20 -23.26 -1.81
N LEU A 103 2.03 -23.18 -0.76
CA LEU A 103 1.60 -23.33 0.63
C LEU A 103 1.25 -21.97 1.24
N SER A 104 0.08 -21.86 1.88
CA SER A 104 -0.34 -20.65 2.57
C SER A 104 -0.96 -20.96 3.95
N PRO A 105 -0.69 -20.14 4.98
CA PRO A 105 -1.38 -20.24 6.26
C PRO A 105 -2.89 -20.08 6.10
N ILE A 106 -3.65 -20.77 6.94
CA ILE A 106 -5.12 -20.75 6.93
C ILE A 106 -5.72 -19.34 7.16
N MET A 107 -4.98 -18.44 7.83
CA MET A 107 -5.42 -17.08 8.13
C MET A 107 -4.99 -16.05 7.07
N ALA A 108 -4.39 -16.47 5.95
CA ALA A 108 -4.04 -15.55 4.88
C ALA A 108 -5.30 -14.85 4.34
N THR A 109 -5.29 -13.51 4.39
CA THR A 109 -6.46 -12.66 4.06
C THR A 109 -6.66 -12.44 2.56
N THR A 110 -5.72 -12.91 1.72
CA THR A 110 -5.84 -12.84 0.27
C THR A 110 -7.08 -13.61 -0.16
N ARG A 111 -8.00 -12.93 -0.84
CA ARG A 111 -9.35 -13.40 -1.19
C ARG A 111 -9.30 -14.70 -1.99
N ALA A 112 -9.27 -15.81 -1.28
CA ALA A 112 -9.31 -17.13 -1.84
C ALA A 112 -10.36 -17.88 -1.02
N SER A 113 -11.57 -17.92 -1.56
CA SER A 113 -12.80 -18.40 -0.92
C SER A 113 -12.66 -19.77 -0.23
N THR A 114 -13.42 -19.94 0.87
CA THR A 114 -13.76 -21.15 1.65
C THR A 114 -12.92 -21.50 2.90
N ARG A 115 -13.64 -21.70 4.03
CA ARG A 115 -13.16 -22.07 5.38
C ARG A 115 -12.86 -23.57 5.44
N LEU A 116 -11.62 -23.98 5.70
CA LEU A 116 -11.27 -25.37 6.05
C LEU A 116 -10.07 -25.45 7.00
N PRO A 117 -10.01 -26.42 7.94
CA PRO A 117 -9.08 -26.46 9.09
C PRO A 117 -7.64 -26.94 8.80
N LYS A 118 -7.14 -26.86 7.56
CA LYS A 118 -5.79 -27.32 7.18
C LYS A 118 -5.02 -26.25 6.38
N PRO A 119 -3.67 -26.28 6.37
CA PRO A 119 -2.86 -25.43 5.50
C PRO A 119 -3.31 -25.55 4.04
N ARG A 120 -3.35 -24.43 3.33
CA ARG A 120 -3.85 -24.40 1.95
C ARG A 120 -2.72 -24.78 1.00
N ILE A 121 -2.90 -25.85 0.25
CA ILE A 121 -2.09 -26.17 -0.93
C ILE A 121 -2.88 -25.74 -2.16
N LEU A 122 -2.40 -24.72 -2.86
CA LEU A 122 -2.92 -24.32 -4.17
C LEU A 122 -2.10 -25.03 -5.24
N ARG A 123 -2.74 -25.94 -5.98
CA ARG A 123 -2.12 -26.59 -7.15
C ARG A 123 -2.22 -25.66 -8.35
N VAL A 124 -1.10 -25.44 -9.01
CA VAL A 124 -1.06 -24.62 -10.23
C VAL A 124 -1.60 -25.46 -11.39
N GLN A 125 -2.75 -25.07 -11.91
CA GLN A 125 -3.32 -25.60 -13.13
C GLN A 125 -3.26 -24.51 -14.19
N ARG A 126 -2.24 -24.56 -15.05
CA ARG A 126 -2.24 -23.79 -16.30
C ARG A 126 -2.75 -24.72 -17.41
N SER A 127 -3.70 -24.24 -18.19
CA SER A 127 -4.20 -24.86 -19.43
C SER A 127 -3.12 -24.90 -20.49
#